data_AF-A0A6C0M1I2-F1
#
_entry.id   AF-A0A6C0M1I2-F1
#
_cell.length_a   1.000
_cell.length_b   1.000
_cell.length_c   1.000
_cell.angle_alpha   90.00
_cell.angle_beta   90.00
_cell.angle_gamma   90.00
#
_symmetry.space_group_name_H-M   'P 1'
#
loop_
_entity.id
_entity.type
_entity.pdbx_description
1 polymer ?
#
loop_
_entity_poly.entity_id
_entity_poly.type
_entity_poly.pdbx_seq_one_letter_code
_entity_poly.pdbx_strand_id
1 'polypeptide(L)'
;MNEEYYKEYLQKLTDMIDAKKLDGFWVMCDRSDFKPIKKNKVEIRKMLKEKSQYYAGKKIAYVNLYPNLDAIKDSSEDAFIMTIYIYEINDKGEFGKTQFDTWGLKIRYKLSDFSIRKFKMKDVEKLMRLCADEIITTEILNGSSFKNFMKKLDKLKINLDD
;
A
#
# COMPACT_ATOMS: atom_id res chain seq x y z
N MET A 1 11.79 22.14 -11.46
CA MET A 1 12.26 21.47 -10.22
C MET A 1 13.63 20.87 -10.50
N ASN A 2 14.56 21.00 -9.56
CA ASN A 2 15.96 20.57 -9.69
C ASN A 2 16.10 19.05 -9.43
N GLU A 3 17.00 18.38 -10.16
CA GLU A 3 17.34 16.95 -9.97
C GLU A 3 17.80 16.67 -8.53
N GLU A 4 18.62 17.58 -7.98
CA GLU A 4 19.13 17.51 -6.60
C GLU A 4 18.00 17.47 -5.55
N TYR A 5 16.93 18.23 -5.77
CA TYR A 5 15.76 18.22 -4.90
C TYR A 5 15.10 16.83 -4.85
N TYR A 6 14.91 16.20 -6.01
CA TYR A 6 14.29 14.87 -6.07
C TYR A 6 15.18 13.79 -5.50
N LYS A 7 16.49 13.92 -5.69
CA LYS A 7 17.49 13.04 -5.07
C LYS A 7 17.40 13.08 -3.55
N GLU A 8 17.43 14.27 -2.95
CA GLU A 8 17.27 14.40 -1.51
C GLU A 8 15.93 13.89 -1.02
N TYR A 9 14.85 14.17 -1.75
CA TYR A 9 13.51 13.75 -1.36
C TYR A 9 13.37 12.22 -1.37
N LEU A 10 13.79 11.56 -2.45
CA LEU A 10 13.74 10.10 -2.54
C LEU A 10 14.66 9.44 -1.52
N GLN A 11 15.85 10.00 -1.27
CA GLN A 11 16.74 9.47 -0.23
C GLN A 11 16.07 9.53 1.16
N LYS A 12 15.47 10.67 1.52
CA LYS A 12 14.72 10.81 2.78
C LYS A 12 13.53 9.85 2.86
N LEU A 13 12.87 9.58 1.74
CA LEU A 13 11.77 8.61 1.68
C LEU A 13 12.27 7.18 1.89
N THR A 14 13.37 6.80 1.24
CA THR A 14 14.06 5.51 1.43
C THR A 14 14.45 5.32 2.89
N ASP A 15 15.19 6.28 3.46
CA ASP A 15 15.65 6.22 4.86
C ASP A 15 14.46 6.07 5.84
N MET A 16 13.34 6.76 5.58
CA MET A 16 12.12 6.65 6.39
C MET A 16 11.49 5.26 6.30
N ILE A 17 11.42 4.69 5.09
CA ILE A 17 10.83 3.37 4.84
C ILE A 17 11.69 2.29 5.51
N ASP A 18 13.00 2.36 5.35
CA ASP A 18 13.94 1.40 5.93
C ASP A 18 13.94 1.46 7.46
N ALA A 19 14.04 2.67 8.03
CA ALA A 19 14.05 2.87 9.49
C ALA A 19 12.77 2.34 10.16
N LYS A 20 11.63 2.41 9.47
CA LYS A 20 10.34 1.94 9.96
C LYS A 20 9.97 0.53 9.50
N LYS A 21 10.81 -0.12 8.68
CA LYS A 21 10.56 -1.43 8.05
C LYS A 21 9.21 -1.47 7.31
N LEU A 22 9.01 -0.49 6.43
CA LEU A 22 7.79 -0.32 5.64
C LEU A 22 7.91 -0.83 4.19
N ASP A 23 9.01 -1.50 3.87
CA ASP A 23 9.35 -2.17 2.61
C ASP A 23 8.64 -3.53 2.43
N GLY A 24 7.56 -3.74 3.19
CA GLY A 24 6.78 -4.98 3.21
C GLY A 24 6.28 -5.30 4.61
N PHE A 25 5.05 -4.88 4.93
CA PHE A 25 4.48 -5.08 6.25
C PHE A 25 3.01 -5.49 6.19
N TRP A 26 2.54 -6.12 7.26
CA TRP A 26 1.17 -6.58 7.38
C TRP A 26 0.39 -5.70 8.34
N VAL A 27 -0.89 -5.47 8.06
CA VAL A 27 -1.78 -4.65 8.89
C VAL A 27 -3.15 -5.30 8.94
N MET A 28 -3.78 -5.37 10.11
CA MET A 28 -5.20 -5.71 10.18
C MET A 28 -6.03 -4.55 9.62
N CYS A 29 -6.97 -4.83 8.72
CA CYS A 29 -7.85 -3.79 8.16
C CYS A 29 -8.98 -3.41 9.12
N ASP A 30 -8.73 -3.44 10.43
CA ASP A 30 -9.71 -2.97 11.40
C ASP A 30 -9.81 -1.43 11.33
N ARG A 31 -11.01 -0.90 11.62
CA ARG A 31 -11.26 0.54 11.56
C ARG A 31 -10.60 1.30 12.71
N SER A 32 -10.09 0.60 13.70
CA SER A 32 -9.58 1.15 14.94
C SER A 32 -8.16 1.69 14.82
N ASP A 33 -7.21 0.98 14.20
CA ASP A 33 -5.81 1.41 14.20
C ASP A 33 -4.96 0.85 13.03
N PHE A 34 -4.31 1.74 12.28
CA PHE A 34 -3.28 1.37 11.30
C PHE A 34 -1.95 1.04 12.00
N LYS A 35 -1.81 -0.20 12.48
CA LYS A 35 -0.62 -0.67 13.21
C LYS A 35 0.04 -1.84 12.49
N PRO A 36 1.29 -1.69 12.03
CA PRO A 36 2.06 -2.80 11.46
C PRO A 36 2.18 -3.96 12.43
N ILE A 37 1.86 -5.16 11.95
CA ILE A 37 2.04 -6.41 12.67
C ILE A 37 3.53 -6.75 12.61
N LYS A 38 4.19 -6.74 13.77
CA LYS A 38 5.63 -7.07 13.92
C LYS A 38 5.88 -8.59 13.88
N LYS A 39 5.40 -9.25 12.83
CA LYS A 39 5.51 -10.70 12.59
C LYS A 39 5.70 -10.98 11.11
N ASN A 40 6.45 -12.02 10.79
CA ASN A 40 6.55 -12.48 9.40
C ASN A 40 5.27 -13.22 8.96
N LYS A 41 5.15 -13.51 7.66
CA LYS A 41 3.96 -14.17 7.08
C LYS A 41 3.65 -15.53 7.72
N VAL A 42 4.66 -16.31 8.11
CA VAL A 42 4.48 -17.64 8.73
C VAL A 42 3.91 -17.49 10.13
N GLU A 43 4.47 -16.59 10.92
CA GLU A 43 3.97 -16.28 12.27
C GLU A 43 2.55 -15.69 12.24
N ILE A 44 2.23 -14.85 11.26
CA ILE A 44 0.88 -14.31 11.06
C ILE A 44 -0.10 -15.44 10.77
N ARG A 45 0.24 -16.35 9.85
CA ARG A 45 -0.61 -17.52 9.57
C ARG A 45 -0.86 -18.37 10.82
N LYS A 46 0.17 -18.58 11.64
CA LYS A 46 0.02 -19.29 12.91
C LYS A 46 -0.92 -18.54 13.87
N MET A 47 -0.70 -17.24 14.07
CA MET A 47 -1.52 -16.39 14.93
C MET A 47 -3.00 -16.37 14.51
N LEU A 48 -3.28 -16.26 13.21
CA LEU A 48 -4.65 -16.24 12.69
C LEU A 48 -5.33 -17.60 12.87
N LYS A 49 -4.60 -18.70 12.63
CA LYS A 49 -5.10 -20.07 12.80
C LYS A 49 -5.40 -20.40 14.27
N GLU A 50 -4.54 -20.00 15.20
CA GLU A 50 -4.74 -20.21 16.65
C GLU A 50 -5.98 -19.50 17.19
N LYS A 51 -6.43 -18.42 16.54
CA LYS A 51 -7.61 -17.63 16.92
C LYS A 51 -8.60 -17.51 15.77
N SER A 52 -8.80 -18.59 15.01
CA SER A 52 -9.58 -18.55 13.77
C SER A 52 -10.98 -17.99 13.95
N GLN A 53 -11.69 -18.37 15.02
CA GLN A 53 -13.03 -17.85 15.34
C GLN A 53 -13.06 -16.33 15.52
N TYR A 54 -12.01 -15.72 16.07
CA TYR A 54 -11.93 -14.28 16.27
C TYR A 54 -11.60 -13.52 14.97
N TYR A 55 -10.87 -14.15 14.05
CA TYR A 55 -10.38 -13.51 12.83
C TYR A 55 -11.22 -13.84 11.59
N ALA A 56 -12.12 -14.82 11.65
CA ALA A 56 -13.01 -15.17 10.55
C ALA A 56 -13.78 -13.94 10.03
N GLY A 57 -13.78 -13.75 8.71
CA GLY A 57 -14.41 -12.62 8.01
C GLY A 57 -13.67 -11.29 8.16
N LYS A 58 -12.58 -11.21 8.94
CA LYS A 58 -11.74 -10.01 9.00
C LYS A 58 -10.83 -9.93 7.79
N LYS A 59 -10.39 -8.72 7.48
CA LYS A 59 -9.47 -8.41 6.39
C LYS A 59 -8.08 -8.10 6.93
N ILE A 60 -7.06 -8.57 6.22
CA ILE A 60 -5.65 -8.27 6.49
C ILE A 60 -5.00 -7.73 5.22
N ALA A 61 -4.18 -6.70 5.35
CA ALA A 61 -3.45 -6.10 4.26
C ALA A 61 -1.97 -6.48 4.29
N TYR A 62 -1.39 -6.72 3.12
CA TYR A 62 0.04 -6.60 2.89
C TYR A 62 0.32 -5.30 2.15
N VAL A 63 1.15 -4.44 2.73
CA VAL A 63 1.53 -3.15 2.18
C VAL A 63 3.00 -3.18 1.84
N ASN A 64 3.34 -2.75 0.62
CA ASN A 64 4.71 -2.60 0.16
C ASN A 64 4.92 -1.19 -0.39
N LEU A 65 5.93 -0.50 0.12
CA LEU A 65 6.33 0.84 -0.30
C LEU A 65 7.75 0.78 -0.86
N TYR A 66 7.90 1.10 -2.13
CA TYR A 66 9.16 0.93 -2.85
C TYR A 66 9.61 2.25 -3.49
N PRO A 67 10.55 2.98 -2.88
CA PRO A 67 11.22 4.10 -3.53
C PRO A 67 12.31 3.58 -4.48
N ASN A 68 12.49 4.24 -5.61
CA ASN A 68 13.48 3.88 -6.62
C ASN A 68 14.37 5.09 -6.95
N LEU A 69 15.62 5.05 -6.48
CA LEU A 69 16.59 6.12 -6.73
C LEU A 69 17.07 6.16 -8.19
N ASP A 70 16.97 5.05 -8.93
CA ASP A 70 17.41 5.02 -10.33
C ASP A 70 16.49 5.85 -11.24
N ALA A 71 15.26 6.11 -10.82
CA ALA A 71 14.34 7.00 -11.52
C ALA A 71 14.84 8.46 -11.62
N ILE A 72 15.84 8.84 -10.81
CA ILE A 72 16.54 10.14 -10.93
C ILE A 72 17.33 10.21 -12.24
N LYS A 73 17.95 9.10 -12.63
CA LYS A 73 18.78 8.99 -13.84
C LYS A 73 17.95 8.62 -15.06
N ASP A 74 16.89 7.83 -14.86
CA ASP A 74 16.00 7.37 -15.92
C ASP A 74 14.54 7.74 -15.62
N SER A 75 14.04 8.77 -16.31
CA SER A 75 12.66 9.23 -16.16
C SER A 75 11.59 8.22 -16.64
N SER A 76 11.99 7.18 -17.37
CA SER A 76 11.08 6.10 -17.80
C SER A 76 10.73 5.15 -16.65
N GLU A 77 11.57 5.08 -15.62
CA GLU A 77 11.36 4.30 -14.41
C GLU A 77 10.33 4.92 -13.48
N ASP A 78 9.69 4.09 -12.66
CA ASP A 78 8.83 4.59 -11.58
C ASP A 78 9.70 4.99 -10.39
N ALA A 79 9.51 6.21 -9.89
CA ALA A 79 10.24 6.76 -8.75
C ALA A 79 9.75 6.23 -7.41
N PHE A 80 8.48 5.84 -7.34
CA PHE A 80 7.90 5.21 -6.17
C PHE A 80 6.72 4.32 -6.54
N ILE A 81 6.63 3.17 -5.90
CA ILE A 81 5.52 2.23 -6.06
C ILE A 81 4.92 1.94 -4.70
N MET A 82 3.62 2.17 -4.57
CA MET A 82 2.84 1.75 -3.41
C MET A 82 1.93 0.60 -3.83
N THR A 83 2.03 -0.52 -3.13
CA THR A 83 1.19 -1.68 -3.35
C THR A 83 0.47 -2.07 -2.06
N ILE A 84 -0.83 -2.31 -2.14
CA ILE A 84 -1.68 -2.78 -1.06
C ILE A 84 -2.42 -4.01 -1.58
N TYR A 85 -2.22 -5.15 -0.94
CA TYR A 85 -3.01 -6.36 -1.15
C TYR A 85 -3.92 -6.55 0.04
N ILE A 86 -5.20 -6.78 -0.19
CA ILE A 86 -6.19 -7.13 0.82
C ILE A 86 -6.50 -8.61 0.69
N TYR A 87 -6.55 -9.29 1.82
CA TYR A 87 -7.00 -10.66 1.93
C TYR A 87 -8.11 -10.77 2.95
N GLU A 88 -9.15 -11.52 2.61
CA GLU A 88 -10.13 -11.98 3.59
C GLU A 88 -9.62 -13.22 4.32
N ILE A 89 -9.89 -13.29 5.62
CA ILE A 89 -9.53 -14.42 6.49
C ILE A 89 -10.74 -15.34 6.59
N ASN A 90 -10.58 -16.60 6.18
CA ASN A 90 -11.65 -17.59 6.26
C ASN A 90 -11.90 -18.08 7.69
N ASP A 91 -12.93 -18.90 7.87
CA ASP A 91 -13.32 -19.55 9.12
C ASP A 91 -12.22 -20.41 9.78
N LYS A 92 -11.23 -20.86 8.99
CA LYS A 92 -10.04 -21.61 9.43
C LYS A 92 -8.85 -20.72 9.78
N GLY A 93 -8.98 -19.39 9.72
CA GLY A 93 -7.90 -18.45 9.97
C GLY A 93 -6.86 -18.40 8.84
N GLU A 94 -7.24 -18.79 7.63
CA GLU A 94 -6.39 -18.85 6.45
C GLU A 94 -6.72 -17.71 5.48
N PHE A 95 -5.73 -17.27 4.70
CA PHE A 95 -5.88 -16.19 3.73
C PHE A 95 -4.92 -16.39 2.55
N GLY A 96 -5.24 -15.77 1.40
CA GLY A 96 -4.40 -15.80 0.20
C GLY A 96 -4.17 -17.20 -0.36
N LYS A 97 -5.22 -18.05 -0.33
CA LYS A 97 -5.20 -19.40 -0.91
C LYS A 97 -5.65 -19.41 -2.37
N THR A 98 -6.52 -18.49 -2.77
CA THR A 98 -6.92 -18.32 -4.16
C THR A 98 -6.68 -16.87 -4.62
N GLN A 99 -6.53 -16.70 -5.93
CA GLN A 99 -6.45 -15.39 -6.57
C GLN A 99 -7.76 -14.58 -6.47
N PHE A 100 -8.88 -15.25 -6.19
CA PHE A 100 -10.20 -14.62 -6.07
C PHE A 100 -10.42 -13.98 -4.69
N ASP A 101 -9.68 -14.42 -3.66
CA ASP A 101 -9.77 -13.88 -2.29
C ASP A 101 -8.82 -12.69 -2.09
N THR A 102 -8.31 -12.11 -3.18
CA THR A 102 -7.32 -11.04 -3.15
C THR A 102 -7.72 -9.93 -4.10
N TRP A 103 -7.84 -8.73 -3.56
CA TRP A 103 -7.92 -7.50 -4.34
C TRP A 103 -6.92 -6.51 -3.78
N GLY A 104 -6.74 -5.39 -4.46
CA GLY A 104 -5.67 -4.50 -4.10
C GLY A 104 -5.57 -3.27 -4.95
N LEU A 105 -4.48 -2.56 -4.69
CA LEU A 105 -4.17 -1.28 -5.27
C LEU A 105 -2.66 -1.22 -5.48
N LYS A 106 -2.24 -0.89 -6.69
CA LYS A 106 -0.86 -0.62 -7.06
C LYS A 106 -0.81 0.74 -7.73
N ILE A 107 -0.09 1.68 -7.14
CA ILE A 107 0.08 3.03 -7.67
C ILE A 107 1.55 3.27 -7.97
N ARG A 108 1.82 3.75 -9.18
CA ARG A 108 3.15 4.05 -9.70
C ARG A 108 3.31 5.55 -9.87
N TYR A 109 4.33 6.10 -9.23
CA TYR A 109 4.65 7.53 -9.24
C TYR A 109 5.84 7.76 -10.15
N LYS A 110 5.73 8.74 -11.04
CA LYS A 110 6.89 9.37 -11.68
C LYS A 110 7.43 10.48 -10.77
N LEU A 111 8.69 10.88 -10.99
CA LEU A 111 9.28 12.01 -10.25
C LEU A 111 8.40 13.26 -10.26
N SER A 112 7.82 13.59 -11.42
CA SER A 112 6.95 14.76 -11.57
C SER A 112 5.71 14.70 -10.69
N ASP A 113 5.27 13.52 -10.27
CA ASP A 113 4.03 13.35 -9.49
C ASP A 113 4.19 13.88 -8.05
N PHE A 114 5.41 13.92 -7.51
CA PHE A 114 5.67 14.48 -6.18
C PHE A 114 5.48 16.00 -6.10
N SER A 115 5.43 16.68 -7.25
CA SER A 115 5.04 18.09 -7.32
C SER A 115 3.54 18.30 -7.15
N ILE A 116 2.74 17.28 -7.45
CA ILE A 116 1.28 17.28 -7.28
C ILE A 116 0.97 16.89 -5.83
N ARG A 117 1.54 15.79 -5.35
CA ARG A 117 1.35 15.31 -3.99
C ARG A 117 2.57 14.56 -3.49
N LYS A 118 3.13 15.02 -2.37
CA LYS A 118 4.17 14.29 -1.63
C LYS A 118 3.58 13.07 -0.95
N PHE A 119 4.36 12.00 -0.84
CA PHE A 119 3.98 10.81 -0.09
C PHE A 119 3.66 11.14 1.38
N LYS A 120 2.56 10.58 1.88
CA LYS A 120 2.14 10.65 3.30
C LYS A 120 1.69 9.26 3.76
N MET A 121 2.13 8.82 4.93
CA MET A 121 1.64 7.56 5.52
C MET A 121 0.12 7.55 5.75
N LYS A 122 -0.48 8.70 6.06
CA LYS A 122 -1.95 8.84 6.19
C LYS A 122 -2.68 8.45 4.90
N ASP A 123 -2.08 8.71 3.74
CA ASP A 123 -2.66 8.30 2.45
C ASP A 123 -2.66 6.77 2.33
N VAL A 124 -1.60 6.09 2.78
CA VAL A 124 -1.52 4.62 2.78
C VAL A 124 -2.64 4.03 3.64
N GLU A 125 -2.83 4.55 4.85
CA GLU A 125 -3.89 4.12 5.75
C GLU A 125 -5.28 4.31 5.12
N LYS A 126 -5.56 5.51 4.60
CA LYS A 126 -6.85 5.84 4.00
C LYS A 126 -7.13 4.96 2.78
N LEU A 127 -6.14 4.80 1.91
CA LEU A 127 -6.24 3.96 0.71
C LEU A 127 -6.38 2.48 1.07
N MET A 128 -5.71 1.99 2.11
CA MET A 128 -5.90 0.63 2.60
C MET A 128 -7.35 0.41 3.05
N ARG A 129 -7.93 1.34 3.81
CA ARG A 129 -9.34 1.24 4.27
C ARG A 129 -10.31 1.26 3.09
N LEU A 130 -10.15 2.21 2.16
CA LEU A 130 -10.98 2.29 0.96
C LEU A 130 -10.83 1.05 0.07
N CYS A 131 -9.63 0.49 0.00
CA CYS A 131 -9.37 -0.74 -0.73
C CYS A 131 -10.01 -1.94 -0.02
N ALA A 132 -9.90 -2.03 1.30
CA ALA A 132 -10.54 -3.08 2.09
C ALA A 132 -12.06 -3.07 1.95
N ASP A 133 -12.69 -1.90 1.82
CA ASP A 133 -14.12 -1.74 1.54
C ASP A 133 -14.46 -1.86 0.04
N GLU A 134 -13.50 -2.23 -0.82
CA GLU A 134 -13.62 -2.40 -2.27
C GLU A 134 -14.10 -1.15 -3.04
N ILE A 135 -14.12 0.02 -2.38
CA ILE A 135 -14.45 1.31 -2.97
C ILE A 135 -13.41 1.69 -4.03
N ILE A 136 -12.14 1.35 -3.78
CA ILE A 136 -11.07 1.57 -4.74
C ILE A 136 -10.15 0.37 -4.88
N THR A 137 -10.04 -0.10 -6.12
CA THR A 137 -9.11 -1.16 -6.52
C THR A 137 -8.40 -0.76 -7.80
N THR A 138 -7.26 -1.38 -8.08
CA THR A 138 -6.61 -1.36 -9.40
C THR A 138 -6.29 -2.77 -9.81
N GLU A 139 -6.05 -2.99 -11.10
CA GLU A 139 -5.40 -4.22 -11.55
C GLU A 139 -4.01 -4.30 -10.88
N ILE A 140 -3.72 -5.41 -10.20
CA ILE A 140 -2.56 -5.50 -9.30
C ILE A 140 -1.24 -5.69 -10.05
N LEU A 141 -1.22 -6.42 -11.18
CA LEU A 141 0.02 -6.73 -11.89
C LEU A 141 0.60 -5.46 -12.49
N ASN A 142 -0.21 -4.73 -13.25
CA ASN A 142 0.21 -3.48 -13.87
C ASN A 142 0.06 -2.29 -12.91
N GLY A 143 -1.05 -2.19 -12.19
CA GLY A 143 -1.33 -0.99 -11.37
C GLY A 143 -1.73 0.23 -12.20
N SER A 144 -1.95 1.35 -11.52
CA SER A 144 -2.30 2.63 -12.13
C SER A 144 -1.16 3.62 -11.98
N SER A 145 -0.95 4.49 -12.99
CA SER A 145 -0.11 5.66 -12.78
C SER A 145 -0.78 6.59 -11.77
N PHE A 146 -0.01 7.33 -10.98
CA PHE A 146 -0.54 8.25 -9.98
C PHE A 146 -1.55 9.24 -10.58
N LYS A 147 -1.25 9.82 -11.74
CA LYS A 147 -2.18 10.75 -12.43
C LYS A 147 -3.52 10.11 -12.77
N ASN A 148 -3.52 8.87 -13.25
CA ASN A 148 -4.77 8.15 -13.57
C ASN A 148 -5.52 7.75 -12.30
N PHE A 149 -4.78 7.40 -11.24
CA PHE A 149 -5.34 7.11 -9.94
C PHE A 149 -6.02 8.34 -9.31
N MET A 150 -5.39 9.52 -9.36
CA MET A 150 -5.98 10.76 -8.88
C MET A 150 -7.28 11.10 -9.63
N LYS A 151 -7.29 10.96 -10.97
CA LYS A 151 -8.53 11.11 -11.76
C LYS A 151 -9.64 10.14 -11.32
N LYS A 152 -9.28 8.94 -10.87
CA LYS A 152 -10.25 7.96 -10.34
C LYS A 152 -10.80 8.42 -8.98
N LEU A 153 -9.95 8.92 -8.08
CA LEU A 153 -10.38 9.48 -6.80
C LEU A 153 -11.32 10.68 -6.97
N ASP A 154 -11.01 11.60 -7.89
CA ASP A 154 -11.83 12.77 -8.17
C ASP A 154 -13.23 12.37 -8.66
N LYS A 155 -13.32 11.39 -9.57
CA LYS A 155 -14.61 10.83 -10.04
C LYS A 155 -15.44 10.23 -8.91
N LEU A 156 -14.77 9.61 -7.93
CA LEU A 156 -15.41 9.02 -6.75
C LEU A 156 -15.64 10.04 -5.63
N LYS A 157 -15.24 11.31 -5.81
CA LYS A 157 -15.29 12.38 -4.80
C LYS A 157 -14.56 12.01 -3.50
N ILE A 158 -13.45 11.29 -3.62
CA ILE A 158 -12.61 10.90 -2.47
C ILE A 158 -11.48 11.92 -2.34
N ASN A 159 -11.47 12.67 -1.24
CA ASN A 159 -10.36 13.55 -0.87
C ASN A 159 -9.35 12.78 -0.01
N LEU A 160 -8.04 12.91 -0.23
CA LEU A 160 -7.01 12.27 0.61
C LEU A 160 -6.54 13.13 1.79
N ASP A 161 -6.89 14.42 1.83
CA ASP A 161 -6.43 15.33 2.89
C ASP A 161 -7.30 15.29 4.16
N ASP A 162 -8.58 14.91 4.03
CA ASP A 162 -9.49 14.66 5.17
C ASP A 162 -8.99 13.51 6.05
#